data_AF-C7XP49-F1
#
_entry.id   AF-C7XP49-F1
#
_cell.length_a   1.000
_cell.length_b   1.000
_cell.length_c   1.000
_cell.angle_alpha   90.00
_cell.angle_beta   90.00
_cell.angle_gamma   90.00
#
_symmetry.space_group_name_H-M   'P 1'
#
loop_
_entity.id
_entity.type
_entity.pdbx_description
1 polymer ?
#
loop_
_entity_poly.entity_id
_entity_poly.type
_entity_poly.pdbx_seq_one_letter_code
_entity_poly.pdbx_strand_id
1 'polypeptide(L)'
;MQFLFNIQLFAHKKGQGSVKNGRDSNPKYLGVKKYDGEVVKAGNIIVRQRGTKYHAGNNMGIGKDHTLFALIDGYVKFERLGKNRKQISVYSEK
;
A
#
# COMPACT_ATOMS: atom_id res chain seq x y z
N MET A 1 20.97 58.73 -33.96
CA MET A 1 20.92 58.29 -32.55
C MET A 1 20.26 56.93 -32.49
N GLN A 2 21.04 55.85 -32.60
CA GLN A 2 20.56 54.49 -32.35
C GLN A 2 21.14 54.07 -31.01
N PHE A 3 20.28 54.00 -29.99
CA PHE A 3 20.63 53.46 -28.69
C PHE A 3 20.78 51.94 -28.84
N LEU A 4 22.02 51.46 -28.78
CA LEU A 4 22.35 50.04 -28.67
C LEU A 4 22.05 49.56 -27.25
N PHE A 5 20.89 48.95 -27.04
CA PHE A 5 20.59 48.26 -25.79
C PHE A 5 21.41 46.96 -25.72
N ASN A 6 22.37 46.92 -24.79
CA ASN A 6 23.24 45.76 -24.58
C ASN A 6 22.50 44.66 -23.81
N ILE A 7 21.86 43.76 -24.56
CA ILE A 7 21.10 42.59 -24.06
C ILE A 7 21.98 41.43 -23.56
N GLN A 8 23.32 41.58 -23.55
CA GLN A 8 24.26 40.52 -23.19
C GLN A 8 24.28 40.16 -21.69
N LEU A 9 23.68 41.00 -20.83
CA LEU A 9 23.70 40.84 -19.37
C LEU A 9 22.55 39.99 -18.80
N PHE A 10 21.57 39.56 -19.62
CA PHE A 10 20.43 38.73 -19.17
C PHE A 10 20.58 37.23 -19.45
N ALA A 11 21.77 36.76 -19.84
CA ALA A 11 22.01 35.35 -20.05
C ALA A 11 22.24 34.60 -18.72
N HIS A 12 21.17 34.32 -17.99
CA HIS A 12 21.22 33.27 -16.96
C HIS A 12 21.51 31.93 -17.62
N LYS A 13 22.50 31.19 -17.10
CA LYS A 13 23.03 29.96 -17.68
C LYS A 13 21.90 29.03 -18.14
N LYS A 14 21.74 28.86 -19.46
CA LYS A 14 20.78 27.95 -20.11
C LYS A 14 21.15 26.46 -19.96
N GLY A 15 21.98 26.14 -18.97
CA GLY A 15 22.57 24.83 -18.75
C GLY A 15 21.97 24.18 -17.51
N GLN A 16 20.69 23.82 -17.57
CA GLN A 16 20.11 22.93 -16.58
C GLN A 16 20.31 21.50 -17.10
N GLY A 17 21.15 20.71 -16.42
CA GLY A 17 21.34 19.30 -16.77
C GLY A 17 20.06 18.51 -16.50
N SER A 18 19.78 17.50 -17.34
CA SER A 18 18.68 16.56 -17.08
C SER A 18 18.91 15.85 -15.74
N VAL A 19 17.92 15.90 -14.84
CA VAL A 19 18.02 15.24 -13.53
C VAL A 19 18.00 13.72 -13.72
N LYS A 20 19.00 13.00 -13.18
CA LYS A 20 19.15 11.54 -13.30
C LYS A 20 18.25 10.73 -12.33
N ASN A 21 17.11 11.28 -11.95
CA ASN A 21 16.23 10.67 -10.94
C ASN A 21 14.92 10.21 -11.61
N GLY A 22 14.99 9.06 -12.29
CA GLY A 22 13.84 8.41 -12.95
C GLY A 22 13.79 6.91 -12.66
N ARG A 23 14.23 6.48 -11.47
CA ARG A 23 14.17 5.07 -11.06
C ARG A 23 12.89 4.82 -10.30
N ASP A 24 12.09 3.90 -10.80
CA ASP A 24 10.96 3.34 -10.06
C ASP A 24 11.13 1.83 -9.91
N SER A 25 10.53 1.29 -8.86
CA SER A 25 10.51 -0.13 -8.59
C SER A 25 9.23 -0.76 -9.13
N ASN A 26 9.30 -2.04 -9.52
CA ASN A 26 8.10 -2.76 -9.96
C ASN A 26 7.01 -2.74 -8.87
N PRO A 27 5.72 -2.62 -9.27
CA PRO A 27 4.60 -2.66 -8.34
C PRO A 27 4.59 -3.97 -7.55
N LYS A 28 4.25 -3.90 -6.26
CA LYS A 28 4.25 -5.06 -5.35
C LYS A 28 2.86 -5.65 -5.09
N TYR A 29 1.82 -5.11 -5.74
CA TYR A 29 0.43 -5.57 -5.67
C TYR A 29 -0.10 -5.85 -4.24
N LEU A 30 0.30 -4.99 -3.30
CA LEU A 30 -0.17 -5.02 -1.91
C LEU A 30 -1.66 -4.65 -1.82
N GLY A 31 -2.25 -4.82 -0.64
CA GLY A 31 -3.63 -4.44 -0.35
C GLY A 31 -4.53 -5.62 0.01
N VAL A 32 -5.81 -5.28 0.20
CA VAL A 32 -6.90 -6.21 0.51
C VAL A 32 -7.23 -7.04 -0.73
N LYS A 33 -7.44 -8.33 -0.52
CA LYS A 33 -7.84 -9.31 -1.54
C LYS A 33 -9.24 -9.86 -1.30
N LYS A 34 -9.70 -9.84 -0.04
CA LYS A 34 -11.05 -10.25 0.36
C LYS A 34 -11.65 -9.22 1.31
N TYR A 35 -12.88 -8.81 1.03
CA TYR A 35 -13.58 -7.74 1.76
C TYR A 35 -14.50 -8.28 2.86
N ASP A 36 -15.06 -7.37 3.66
CA ASP A 36 -15.98 -7.71 4.77
C ASP A 36 -17.20 -8.48 4.24
N GLY A 37 -17.54 -9.60 4.87
CA GLY A 37 -18.66 -10.46 4.52
C GLY A 37 -18.44 -11.39 3.33
N GLU A 38 -17.25 -11.42 2.72
CA GLU A 38 -16.95 -12.38 1.66
C GLU A 38 -16.66 -13.78 2.22
N VAL A 39 -17.11 -14.81 1.48
CA VAL A 39 -16.81 -16.21 1.78
C VAL A 39 -15.37 -16.53 1.39
N VAL A 40 -14.65 -17.18 2.31
CA VAL A 40 -13.26 -17.61 2.14
C VAL A 40 -13.09 -19.05 2.57
N LYS A 41 -12.10 -19.70 1.96
CA LYS A 41 -11.62 -21.02 2.37
C LYS A 41 -10.37 -20.88 3.23
N ALA A 42 -10.07 -21.88 4.04
CA ALA A 42 -8.81 -22.04 4.74
C ALA A 42 -7.64 -21.93 3.75
N GLY A 43 -6.61 -21.16 4.13
CA GLY A 43 -5.46 -20.84 3.30
C GLY A 43 -5.64 -19.63 2.36
N ASN A 44 -6.85 -19.10 2.19
CA ASN A 44 -7.04 -17.91 1.34
C ASN A 44 -6.31 -16.69 1.92
N ILE A 45 -5.61 -15.95 1.06
CA ILE A 45 -4.98 -14.68 1.40
C ILE A 45 -6.05 -13.59 1.45
N ILE A 46 -6.10 -12.86 2.57
CA ILE A 46 -7.06 -11.77 2.81
C ILE A 46 -6.42 -10.41 2.57
N VAL A 47 -5.19 -10.21 3.04
CA VAL A 47 -4.44 -8.96 2.89
C VAL A 47 -2.96 -9.25 2.69
N ARG A 48 -2.36 -8.60 1.68
CA ARG A 48 -0.91 -8.47 1.56
C ARG A 48 -0.50 -7.08 2.02
N GLN A 49 0.39 -6.97 3.00
CA GLN A 49 0.75 -5.69 3.61
C GLN A 49 2.26 -5.59 3.88
N ARG A 50 2.70 -4.38 4.27
CA ARG A 50 4.02 -4.14 4.84
C ARG A 50 3.82 -3.65 6.26
N GLY A 51 4.41 -4.38 7.21
CA GLY A 51 4.03 -4.27 8.62
C GLY A 51 2.58 -4.70 8.84
N THR A 52 2.07 -4.48 10.05
CA THR A 52 0.71 -4.87 10.45
C THR A 52 -0.22 -3.65 10.46
N LYS A 53 -0.73 -3.27 9.28
CA LYS A 53 -1.82 -2.27 9.18
C LYS A 53 -3.13 -2.85 9.71
N TYR A 54 -3.36 -4.12 9.38
CA TYR A 54 -4.38 -4.95 9.98
C TYR A 54 -3.70 -6.03 10.81
N HIS A 55 -4.18 -6.23 12.03
CA HIS A 55 -3.75 -7.30 12.92
C HIS A 55 -4.52 -8.58 12.62
N ALA A 56 -3.89 -9.73 12.87
CA ALA A 56 -4.58 -11.01 12.85
C ALA A 56 -5.57 -11.06 14.03
N GLY A 57 -6.85 -11.26 13.72
CA GLY A 57 -7.90 -11.54 14.70
C GLY A 57 -8.15 -13.04 14.81
N ASN A 58 -9.42 -13.42 14.96
CA ASN A 58 -9.81 -14.81 15.18
C ASN A 58 -9.66 -15.63 13.89
N ASN A 59 -9.14 -16.86 14.02
CA ASN A 59 -8.94 -17.82 12.93
C ASN A 59 -8.12 -17.28 11.73
N MET A 60 -7.14 -16.45 12.04
CA MET A 60 -6.23 -15.85 11.06
C MET A 60 -4.78 -16.17 11.38
N GLY A 61 -4.02 -16.50 10.34
CA GLY A 61 -2.57 -16.66 10.39
C GLY A 61 -1.86 -15.41 9.86
N ILE A 62 -0.63 -15.20 10.33
CA ILE A 62 0.27 -14.17 9.81
C ILE A 62 1.53 -14.81 9.20
N GLY A 63 1.81 -14.48 7.94
CA GLY A 63 3.02 -14.93 7.24
C GLY A 63 4.26 -14.10 7.61
N LYS A 64 5.44 -14.57 7.20
CA LYS A 64 6.72 -13.86 7.40
C LYS A 64 6.73 -12.45 6.81
N ASP A 65 6.02 -12.22 5.71
CA ASP A 65 5.89 -10.91 5.07
C ASP A 65 4.70 -10.07 5.61
N HIS A 66 4.12 -10.50 6.74
CA HIS A 66 2.92 -9.95 7.38
C HIS A 66 1.62 -10.11 6.59
N THR A 67 1.60 -10.99 5.57
CA THR A 67 0.38 -11.37 4.87
C THR A 67 -0.59 -12.07 5.83
N LEU A 68 -1.86 -11.68 5.79
CA LEU A 68 -2.93 -12.30 6.55
C LEU A 68 -3.66 -13.34 5.70
N PHE A 69 -3.87 -14.53 6.25
CA PHE A 69 -4.58 -15.63 5.60
C PHE A 69 -5.54 -16.34 6.55
N ALA A 70 -6.62 -16.89 6.00
CA ALA A 70 -7.64 -17.59 6.76
C ALA A 70 -7.13 -18.96 7.24
N LEU A 71 -7.41 -19.34 8.48
CA LEU A 71 -7.12 -20.68 9.00
C LEU A 71 -8.29 -21.65 8.82
N ILE A 72 -9.51 -21.12 8.70
CA ILE A 72 -10.75 -21.88 8.52
C ILE A 72 -11.56 -21.34 7.34
N ASP A 73 -12.53 -22.12 6.89
CA ASP A 73 -13.57 -21.67 5.98
C ASP A 73 -14.58 -20.78 6.72
N GLY A 74 -15.07 -19.72 6.07
CA GLY A 74 -16.05 -18.83 6.70
C GLY A 74 -16.18 -17.47 6.02
N TYR A 75 -16.60 -16.48 6.78
CA TYR A 75 -16.81 -15.10 6.37
C TYR A 75 -15.76 -14.18 6.97
N VAL A 76 -15.21 -13.28 6.15
CA VAL A 76 -14.22 -12.29 6.61
C VAL A 76 -14.92 -11.18 7.39
N LYS A 77 -14.39 -10.82 8.55
CA LYS A 77 -14.85 -9.68 9.34
C LYS A 77 -13.74 -8.68 9.63
N PHE A 78 -13.95 -7.43 9.25
CA PHE A 78 -13.08 -6.30 9.60
C PHE A 78 -13.58 -5.65 10.88
N GLU A 79 -12.71 -5.62 11.88
CA GLU A 79 -13.04 -5.14 13.22
C GLU A 79 -12.05 -4.08 13.69
N ARG A 80 -12.48 -3.26 14.65
CA ARG A 80 -11.59 -2.31 15.30
C ARG A 80 -10.91 -2.96 16.49
N LEU A 81 -9.60 -2.80 16.60
CA LEU A 81 -8.79 -3.25 17.73
C LEU A 81 -8.42 -2.04 18.60
N GLY A 82 -9.19 -1.83 19.68
CA GLY A 82 -9.00 -0.70 20.59
C GLY A 82 -9.27 0.65 19.91
N LYS A 83 -8.50 1.69 20.25
CA LYS A 83 -8.77 3.06 19.76
C LYS A 83 -8.39 3.27 18.29
N ASN A 84 -7.17 2.87 17.91
CA ASN A 84 -6.54 3.27 16.64
C ASN A 84 -6.21 2.10 15.69
N ARG A 85 -6.26 0.85 16.16
CA ARG A 85 -5.84 -0.31 15.37
C ARG A 85 -7.04 -1.03 14.77
N LYS A 86 -6.79 -1.84 13.76
CA LYS A 86 -7.81 -2.67 13.10
C LYS A 86 -7.32 -4.11 13.08
N GLN A 87 -8.25 -5.05 13.16
CA GLN A 87 -7.97 -6.47 12.99
C GLN A 87 -8.92 -7.06 11.96
N ILE A 88 -8.54 -8.21 11.43
CA ILE A 88 -9.41 -8.99 10.54
C ILE A 88 -9.52 -10.39 11.11
N SER A 89 -10.76 -10.87 11.21
CA SER A 89 -11.13 -12.18 11.73
C SER A 89 -11.85 -12.98 10.66
N VAL A 90 -11.91 -14.30 10.80
CA VAL A 90 -12.77 -15.18 10.00
C VAL A 90 -13.67 -15.97 10.94
N TYR A 91 -14.98 -15.95 10.67
CA TYR A 91 -15.99 -16.67 11.43
C TYR A 91 -16.74 -17.65 10.53
N SER A 92 -17.08 -18.84 11.04
CA SER A 92 -17.82 -19.85 10.28
C SER A 92 -19.25 -19.41 9.94
N GLU A 93 -19.81 -18.53 10.77
CA GLU A 93 -21.16 -17.96 10.64
C GLU A 93 -21.07 -16.46 10.34
N LYS A 94 -22.14 -15.90 9.76
CA LYS A 94 -22.17 -14.52 9.25
C LYS A 94 -22.71 -13.53 10.28
#